data_AF-A0A8T4T7S4-F1
#
_entry.id   AF-A0A8T4T7S4-F1
#
_cell.length_a   1.000
_cell.length_b   1.000
_cell.length_c   1.000
_cell.angle_alpha   90.00
_cell.angle_beta   90.00
_cell.angle_gamma   90.00
#
_symmetry.space_group_name_H-M   'P 1'
#
loop_
_entity.id
_entity.type
_entity.pdbx_description
1 polymer ?
#
loop_
_entity_poly.entity_id
_entity_poly.type
_entity_poly.pdbx_seq_one_letter_code
_entity_poly.pdbx_strand_id
1 'polypeptide(L)'
;METSFDVINLYNYFEKFNIPVKISYFADTYVCNYTYFNCLNYIRENNIEIKCIFIHIPLSPEETNKLDNEIPSFPLDKIASVLSDYVLK
;
A
#
# COMPACT_ATOMS: atom_id res chain seq x y z
N MET A 1 -16.07 4.45 4.58
CA MET A 1 -16.10 3.79 3.26
C MET A 1 -14.99 2.76 3.27
N GLU A 2 -15.30 1.52 2.92
CA GLU A 2 -14.39 0.39 3.14
C GLU A 2 -13.97 -0.24 1.82
N THR A 3 -12.79 -0.84 1.81
CA THR A 3 -12.30 -1.61 0.67
C THR A 3 -12.94 -2.99 0.63
N SER A 4 -13.23 -3.48 -0.58
CA SER A 4 -13.61 -4.87 -0.85
C SER A 4 -12.41 -5.79 -1.11
N PHE A 5 -11.18 -5.26 -1.01
CA PHE A 5 -9.94 -6.00 -1.17
C PHE A 5 -9.61 -6.81 0.09
N ASP A 6 -9.05 -8.01 -0.10
CA ASP A 6 -8.67 -8.90 1.01
C ASP A 6 -7.33 -8.45 1.63
N VAL A 7 -7.42 -7.46 2.51
CA VAL A 7 -6.26 -6.86 3.21
C VAL A 7 -5.52 -7.90 4.06
N ILE A 8 -6.24 -8.83 4.68
CA ILE A 8 -5.67 -9.84 5.59
C ILE A 8 -4.82 -10.84 4.81
N ASN A 9 -5.31 -11.29 3.65
CA ASN A 9 -4.55 -12.20 2.80
C ASN A 9 -3.26 -11.53 2.29
N LEU A 10 -3.34 -10.28 1.82
CA LEU A 10 -2.15 -9.54 1.41
C LEU A 10 -1.16 -9.32 2.56
N TYR A 11 -1.64 -8.97 3.75
CA TYR A 11 -0.81 -8.86 4.96
C TYR A 11 -0.05 -10.18 5.23
N ASN A 12 -0.79 -11.30 5.28
CA ASN A 12 -0.20 -12.62 5.50
C ASN A 12 0.78 -13.01 4.38
N TYR A 13 0.56 -12.50 3.17
CA TYR A 13 1.47 -12.71 2.06
C TYR A 13 2.81 -12.02 2.29
N PHE A 14 2.80 -10.74 2.64
CA PHE A 14 4.03 -10.00 2.97
C PHE A 14 4.79 -10.61 4.15
N GLU A 15 4.09 -11.03 5.20
CA GLU A 15 4.70 -11.69 6.37
C GLU A 15 5.44 -12.98 5.99
N LYS A 16 4.90 -13.79 5.07
CA LYS A 16 5.57 -15.01 4.58
C LYS A 16 6.92 -14.74 3.90
N PHE A 17 7.10 -13.55 3.35
CA PHE A 17 8.36 -13.12 2.73
C PHE A 17 9.24 -12.29 3.69
N ASN A 18 8.91 -12.24 4.98
CA ASN A 18 9.61 -11.47 6.01
C ASN A 18 9.71 -9.97 5.67
N ILE A 19 8.66 -9.41 5.04
CA ILE A 19 8.56 -7.97 4.81
C ILE A 19 7.76 -7.35 5.96
N PRO A 20 8.31 -6.38 6.70
CA PRO A 20 7.59 -5.74 7.79
C PRO A 20 6.41 -4.96 7.22
N VAL A 21 5.20 -5.35 7.62
CA VAL A 21 3.95 -4.75 7.18
C VAL A 21 3.04 -4.47 8.37
N LYS A 22 2.21 -3.44 8.26
CA LYS A 22 1.18 -3.12 9.25
C LYS A 22 -0.09 -2.70 8.52
N ILE A 23 -1.23 -3.17 9.02
CA ILE A 23 -2.54 -2.69 8.56
C ILE A 23 -2.75 -1.27 9.11
N SER A 24 -2.95 -0.31 8.21
CA SER A 24 -3.36 1.04 8.58
C SER A 24 -4.86 1.21 8.42
N TYR A 25 -5.51 1.74 9.46
CA TYR A 25 -6.93 2.13 9.43
C TYR A 25 -7.13 3.61 9.08
N PHE A 26 -6.02 4.36 8.92
CA PHE A 26 -6.04 5.78 8.62
C PHE A 26 -5.09 6.06 7.44
N ALA A 27 -5.63 6.63 6.35
CA ALA A 27 -4.84 7.03 5.19
C ALA A 27 -4.38 8.51 5.27
N ASP A 28 -4.35 9.07 6.48
CA ASP A 28 -4.17 10.50 6.80
C ASP A 28 -5.20 11.42 6.13
N THR A 29 -4.99 12.74 6.19
CA THR A 29 -5.92 13.78 5.68
C THR A 29 -5.42 14.47 4.43
N TYR A 30 -4.34 13.98 3.83
CA TYR A 30 -3.72 14.61 2.66
C TYR A 30 -4.17 13.97 1.34
N VAL A 31 -3.46 14.26 0.26
CA VAL A 31 -3.81 13.82 -1.11
C VAL A 31 -4.00 12.30 -1.20
N CYS A 32 -3.25 11.51 -0.43
CA CYS A 32 -3.37 10.05 -0.41
C CYS A 32 -4.79 9.59 -0.07
N ASN A 33 -5.36 10.10 1.03
CA ASN A 33 -6.71 9.76 1.43
C ASN A 33 -7.76 10.29 0.46
N TYR A 34 -7.56 11.50 -0.07
CA TYR A 34 -8.45 12.05 -1.09
C TYR A 34 -8.48 11.15 -2.35
N THR A 35 -7.31 10.76 -2.87
CA THR A 35 -7.20 9.86 -4.03
C THR A 35 -7.83 8.50 -3.75
N TYR A 36 -7.55 7.91 -2.59
CA TYR A 36 -8.12 6.62 -2.21
C TYR A 36 -9.64 6.68 -2.07
N PHE A 37 -10.16 7.70 -1.38
CA PHE A 37 -11.59 7.93 -1.23
C PHE A 37 -12.27 8.09 -2.58
N ASN A 38 -11.75 8.92 -3.47
CA ASN A 38 -12.36 9.13 -4.78
C ASN A 38 -12.34 7.87 -5.64
N CYS A 39 -11.27 7.07 -5.58
CA CYS A 39 -11.21 5.79 -6.30
C CYS A 39 -12.31 4.84 -5.83
N LEU A 40 -12.42 4.63 -4.51
CA LEU A 40 -13.48 3.81 -3.93
C LEU A 40 -14.88 4.39 -4.25
N ASN A 41 -15.04 5.72 -4.22
CA ASN A 41 -16.33 6.35 -4.47
C ASN A 41 -16.75 6.14 -5.92
N TYR A 42 -15.82 6.32 -6.84
CA TYR A 42 -16.04 6.11 -8.27
C TYR A 42 -16.42 4.67 -8.59
N ILE A 43 -15.72 3.68 -8.01
CA ILE A 43 -16.06 2.25 -8.15
C ILE A 43 -17.49 1.98 -7.71
N ARG A 44 -17.87 2.53 -6.54
CA ARG A 44 -19.21 2.36 -5.96
C ARG A 44 -20.30 3.03 -6.78
N GLU A 45 -20.10 4.29 -7.18
CA GLU A 45 -21.10 5.07 -7.94
C GLU A 45 -21.36 4.51 -9.33
N ASN A 46 -20.34 3.89 -9.94
CA ASN A 46 -20.43 3.33 -11.28
C ASN A 46 -20.66 1.80 -11.29
N ASN A 47 -20.87 1.17 -10.12
CA ASN A 47 -21.06 -0.28 -9.98
C ASN A 47 -19.98 -1.11 -10.71
N ILE A 48 -18.72 -0.69 -10.59
CA ILE A 48 -17.59 -1.38 -11.26
C ILE A 48 -17.19 -2.59 -10.43
N GLU A 49 -17.11 -3.76 -11.05
CA GLU A 49 -16.73 -5.02 -10.39
C GLU A 49 -15.19 -5.15 -10.25
N ILE A 50 -14.57 -4.21 -9.55
CA ILE A 50 -13.15 -4.24 -9.20
C ILE A 50 -12.93 -3.99 -7.70
N LYS A 51 -11.80 -4.50 -7.19
CA LYS A 51 -11.35 -4.26 -5.80
C LYS A 51 -10.24 -3.21 -5.81
N CYS A 52 -10.24 -2.33 -4.81
CA CYS A 52 -9.24 -1.27 -4.69
C CYS A 52 -8.63 -1.27 -3.29
N ILE A 53 -7.31 -1.17 -3.20
CA ILE A 53 -6.57 -0.97 -1.95
C ILE A 53 -5.57 0.18 -2.12
N PHE A 54 -5.24 0.86 -1.03
CA PHE A 54 -4.17 1.84 -0.97
C PHE A 54 -3.05 1.34 -0.05
N ILE A 55 -1.80 1.44 -0.51
CA ILE A 55 -0.62 0.95 0.23
C ILE A 55 0.37 2.12 0.38
N HIS A 56 0.69 2.47 1.62
CA HIS A 56 1.78 3.39 1.92
C HIS A 56 3.11 2.64 1.90
N ILE A 57 4.08 3.16 1.13
CA ILE A 57 5.42 2.59 1.00
C ILE A 57 6.40 3.55 1.68
N PRO A 58 7.32 3.05 2.54
CA PRO A 58 8.36 3.89 3.14
C PRO A 58 9.34 4.38 2.07
N LEU A 59 10.16 5.36 2.43
CA LEU A 59 11.27 5.79 1.58
C LEU A 59 12.25 4.64 1.36
N SER A 60 12.94 4.67 0.22
CA SER A 60 14.07 3.80 -0.06
C SER A 60 15.34 4.27 0.65
N PRO A 61 16.32 3.37 0.88
CA PRO A 61 17.62 3.75 1.42
C PRO A 61 18.31 4.86 0.61
N GLU A 62 18.16 4.83 -0.72
CA GLU A 62 18.73 5.84 -1.63
C GLU A 62 18.10 7.23 -1.46
N GLU A 63 16.80 7.28 -1.16
CA GLU A 63 16.09 8.53 -0.88
C GLU A 63 16.45 9.08 0.50
N THR A 64 16.56 8.22 1.52
CA THR A 64 16.94 8.65 2.86
C THR A 64 18.39 9.13 2.95
N ASN A 65 19.30 8.57 2.16
CA ASN A 65 20.70 9.03 2.12
C ASN A 65 20.86 10.48 1.64
N LYS A 66 19.83 11.07 1.03
CA LYS A 66 19.82 12.46 0.57
C LYS A 66 19.28 13.43 1.62
N LEU A 67 18.87 12.93 2.78
CA LEU A 67 18.24 13.69 3.86
C LEU A 67 19.19 13.74 5.05
N ASP A 68 19.22 14.90 5.74
CA ASP A 68 20.13 15.13 6.87
C ASP A 68 19.70 14.39 8.15
N ASN A 69 18.53 13.73 8.15
CA ASN A 69 17.96 13.04 9.30
C ASN A 69 17.92 11.52 9.07
N GLU A 70 18.13 10.75 10.13
CA GLU A 70 17.89 9.31 10.12
C GLU A 70 16.40 9.02 10.03
N ILE A 71 15.93 8.69 8.82
CA ILE A 71 14.56 8.32 8.53
C ILE A 71 14.51 6.82 8.23
N PRO A 72 13.57 6.06 8.83
CA PRO A 72 13.36 4.66 8.49
C PRO A 72 13.11 4.47 7.00
N SER A 73 13.82 3.52 6.40
CA SER A 73 13.67 3.16 4.99
C SER A 73 13.55 1.66 4.78
N PHE A 74 13.11 1.26 3.59
CA PHE A 74 13.07 -0.15 3.20
C PHE A 74 13.37 -0.33 1.71
N PRO A 75 14.06 -1.40 1.29
CA PRO A 75 14.35 -1.64 -0.12
C PRO A 75 13.08 -1.81 -0.97
N LEU A 76 12.89 -0.91 -1.94
CA LEU A 76 11.72 -0.87 -2.83
C LEU A 76 11.60 -2.11 -3.71
N ASP A 77 12.73 -2.67 -4.14
CA ASP A 77 12.83 -3.87 -4.97
C ASP A 77 12.19 -5.09 -4.29
N LYS A 78 12.41 -5.26 -2.97
CA LYS A 78 11.79 -6.33 -2.20
C LYS A 78 10.28 -6.21 -2.14
N ILE A 79 9.77 -4.99 -1.89
CA ILE A 79 8.33 -4.72 -1.85
C ILE A 79 7.71 -4.97 -3.22
N ALA A 80 8.32 -4.41 -4.28
CA ALA A 80 7.83 -4.53 -5.65
C ALA A 80 7.81 -5.99 -6.11
N SER A 81 8.83 -6.78 -5.78
CA SER A 81 8.89 -8.20 -6.12
C SER A 81 7.74 -8.98 -5.49
N VAL A 82 7.49 -8.82 -4.19
CA VAL A 82 6.41 -9.56 -3.49
C VAL A 82 5.03 -9.08 -3.93
N LEU A 83 4.84 -7.79 -4.13
CA LEU A 83 3.57 -7.25 -4.61
C LEU A 83 3.27 -7.69 -6.05
N SER A 84 4.27 -7.69 -6.94
CA SER A 84 4.11 -8.16 -8.32
C SER A 84 3.75 -9.64 -8.36
N ASP A 85 4.46 -10.45 -7.57
CA ASP A 85 4.16 -11.89 -7.45
C ASP A 85 2.77 -12.15 -6.85
N TYR A 86 2.27 -11.30 -5.95
CA TYR A 86 0.90 -11.42 -5.44
C TYR A 86 -0.16 -11.07 -6.49
N VAL A 87 0.05 -9.98 -7.25
CA VAL A 87 -0.94 -9.42 -8.18
C VAL A 87 -0.99 -10.15 -9.52
N LEU A 88 0.15 -10.71 -9.98
CA LEU A 88 0.26 -11.38 -11.28
C LEU A 88 0.01 -12.90 -11.24
N LYS A 89 -0.34 -13.44 -10.06
CA LYS A 89 -0.84 -14.80 -9.92
C LYS A 89 -2.25 -14.96 -10.46
#